data_AF-A0A450Z7Z6-F1
#
_entry.id   AF-A0A450Z7Z6-F1
#
_cell.length_a   1.000
_cell.length_b   1.000
_cell.length_c   1.000
_cell.angle_alpha   90.00
_cell.angle_beta   90.00
_cell.angle_gamma   90.00
#
_symmetry.space_group_name_H-M   'P 1'
#
loop_
_entity.id
_entity.type
_entity.pdbx_description
1 polymer ?
#
loop_
_entity_poly.entity_id
_entity_poly.type
_entity_poly.pdbx_seq_one_letter_code
_entity_poly.pdbx_strand_id
1 'polypeptide(L)'
;MNNYILYEITLLAALFITQYCAGLLVLHLGVKVNYTRKIGHFSLFFFPLFLMAVFPYESTFARFLIDSGIAILSLAIYLGPLRERSAIIAIMFTSFDRPEDRPNTLWWFFTQTVAGYMVLIPAVIIFWTNDLAELIWIPLLINGIGDGLAEPVGVRFGRHKYQTYAFFSKKKYVRTLEGSACVFIASLLVIIGFHSAFTQTQFLIALALIPPS
;
A
#
# COMPACT_ATOMS: atom_id res chain seq x y z
N MET A 1 2.61 -29.56 -5.28
CA MET A 1 1.67 -28.48 -4.92
C MET A 1 1.91 -27.35 -5.91
N ASN A 2 0.88 -26.75 -6.53
CA ASN A 2 1.05 -25.72 -7.57
C ASN A 2 1.86 -24.53 -7.00
N ASN A 3 2.88 -24.03 -7.71
CA ASN A 3 3.73 -22.91 -7.25
C ASN A 3 2.91 -21.68 -6.83
N TYR A 4 1.80 -21.43 -7.54
CA TYR A 4 0.85 -20.38 -7.18
C TYR A 4 0.27 -20.54 -5.77
N ILE A 5 -0.12 -21.75 -5.37
CA ILE A 5 -0.68 -22.00 -4.03
C ILE A 5 0.40 -21.82 -2.95
N LEU A 6 1.62 -22.29 -3.22
CA LEU A 6 2.76 -22.09 -2.33
C LEU A 6 3.07 -20.60 -2.15
N TYR A 7 3.07 -19.85 -3.24
CA TYR A 7 3.22 -18.40 -3.24
C TYR A 7 2.16 -17.73 -2.37
N GLU A 8 0.87 -18.02 -2.59
CA GLU A 8 -0.24 -17.39 -1.85
C GLU A 8 -0.19 -17.69 -0.35
N ILE A 9 0.01 -18.96 0.03
CA ILE A 9 0.10 -19.35 1.44
C ILE A 9 1.30 -18.68 2.11
N THR A 10 2.45 -18.63 1.41
CA THR A 10 3.66 -18.01 1.95
C THR A 10 3.51 -16.49 2.06
N LEU A 11 2.86 -15.85 1.09
CA LEU A 11 2.57 -14.42 1.11
C LEU A 11 1.67 -14.04 2.28
N LEU A 12 0.55 -14.74 2.45
CA LEU A 12 -0.37 -14.51 3.57
C LEU A 12 0.32 -14.74 4.91
N ALA A 13 1.09 -15.82 5.04
CA ALA A 13 1.85 -16.10 6.25
C ALA A 13 2.86 -14.99 6.54
N ALA A 14 3.64 -14.54 5.56
CA ALA A 14 4.62 -13.48 5.71
C ALA A 14 3.98 -12.15 6.13
N LEU A 15 2.85 -11.78 5.52
CA LEU A 15 2.10 -10.57 5.86
C LEU A 15 1.53 -10.63 7.27
N PHE A 16 0.95 -11.76 7.68
CA PHE A 16 0.39 -11.93 9.03
C PHE A 16 1.48 -11.98 10.10
N ILE A 17 2.59 -12.68 9.85
CA ILE A 17 3.75 -12.67 10.75
C ILE A 17 4.27 -11.25 10.90
N THR A 18 4.39 -10.49 9.81
CA THR A 18 4.86 -9.10 9.86
C THR A 18 3.93 -8.23 10.67
N GLN A 19 2.60 -8.35 10.49
CA GLN A 19 1.63 -7.60 11.28
C GLN A 19 1.65 -8.00 12.75
N TYR A 20 1.85 -9.28 13.06
CA TYR A 20 1.98 -9.75 14.44
C TYR A 20 3.25 -9.18 15.10
N CYS A 21 4.41 -9.32 14.47
CA CYS A 21 5.66 -8.75 14.95
C CYS A 21 5.56 -7.23 15.11
N ALA A 22 4.97 -6.53 14.13
CA ALA A 22 4.77 -5.09 14.19
C ALA A 22 3.83 -4.70 15.34
N GLY A 23 2.78 -5.48 15.61
CA GLY A 23 1.90 -5.30 16.77
C GLY A 23 2.64 -5.45 18.10
N LEU A 24 3.54 -6.44 18.20
CA LEU A 24 4.41 -6.61 19.38
C LEU A 24 5.33 -5.40 19.59
N LEU A 25 5.86 -4.79 18.51
CA LEU A 25 6.65 -3.55 18.61
C LEU A 25 5.84 -2.39 19.19
N VAL A 26 4.56 -2.27 18.83
CA VAL A 26 3.67 -1.25 19.41
C VAL A 26 3.44 -1.52 20.89
N LEU A 27 3.07 -2.75 21.25
CA LEU A 27 2.65 -3.09 22.61
C LEU A 27 3.81 -3.13 23.61
N HIS A 28 4.96 -3.68 23.21
CA HIS A 28 6.08 -3.93 24.13
C HIS A 28 7.22 -2.92 24.01
N LEU A 29 7.41 -2.30 22.85
CA LEU A 29 8.48 -1.32 22.62
C LEU A 29 7.95 0.11 22.43
N GLY A 30 6.64 0.33 22.50
CA GLY A 30 6.03 1.66 22.38
C GLY A 30 6.26 2.32 21.02
N VAL A 31 6.55 1.54 19.97
CA VAL A 31 6.73 2.07 18.62
C VAL A 31 5.43 2.70 18.15
N LYS A 32 5.49 3.90 17.59
CA LYS A 32 4.30 4.59 17.07
C LYS A 32 3.68 3.80 15.92
N VAL A 33 2.37 3.63 15.97
CA VAL A 33 1.57 2.88 14.98
C VAL A 33 1.81 3.37 13.55
N ASN A 34 2.07 4.67 13.39
CA ASN A 34 2.46 5.31 12.15
C ASN A 34 3.63 4.59 11.45
N TYR A 35 4.67 4.17 12.19
CA TYR A 35 5.81 3.44 11.63
C TYR A 35 5.46 1.99 11.32
N THR A 36 4.77 1.29 12.22
CA THR A 36 4.41 -0.13 12.03
C THR A 36 3.43 -0.33 10.89
N ARG A 37 2.51 0.61 10.68
CA ARG A 37 1.63 0.65 9.50
C ARG A 37 2.44 0.77 8.21
N LYS A 38 3.51 1.57 8.20
CA LYS A 38 4.38 1.71 7.03
C LYS A 38 5.25 0.48 6.79
N ILE A 39 5.66 -0.25 7.83
CA ILE A 39 6.26 -1.59 7.69
C ILE A 39 5.28 -2.53 6.96
N GLY A 40 4.02 -2.56 7.39
CA GLY A 40 2.96 -3.34 6.73
C GLY A 40 2.75 -2.93 5.28
N HIS A 41 2.69 -1.62 5.01
CA HIS A 41 2.58 -1.05 3.65
C HIS A 41 3.72 -1.54 2.76
N PHE A 42 4.98 -1.36 3.16
CA PHE A 42 6.12 -1.83 2.37
C PHE A 42 6.08 -3.34 2.15
N SER A 43 5.68 -4.11 3.16
CA SER A 43 5.59 -5.58 3.05
C SER A 43 4.59 -6.01 1.98
N LEU A 44 3.47 -5.30 1.82
CA LEU A 44 2.47 -5.55 0.77
C LEU A 44 3.03 -5.36 -0.65
N PHE A 45 4.04 -4.50 -0.84
CA PHE A 45 4.64 -4.27 -2.16
C PHE A 45 5.88 -5.15 -2.39
N PHE A 46 6.71 -5.36 -1.37
CA PHE A 46 7.99 -6.07 -1.54
C PHE A 46 7.88 -7.59 -1.42
N PHE A 47 7.02 -8.13 -0.54
CA PHE A 47 6.89 -9.59 -0.44
C PHE A 47 6.40 -10.24 -1.73
N PRO A 48 5.39 -9.72 -2.44
CA PRO A 48 5.01 -10.26 -3.75
C PRO A 48 6.20 -10.33 -4.72
N LEU A 49 7.01 -9.26 -4.80
CA LEU A 49 8.18 -9.20 -5.69
C LEU A 49 9.21 -10.27 -5.34
N PHE A 50 9.57 -10.41 -4.06
CA PHE A 50 10.55 -11.41 -3.63
C PHE A 50 10.03 -12.84 -3.77
N LEU A 51 8.77 -13.08 -3.42
CA LEU A 51 8.18 -14.41 -3.49
C LEU A 51 7.94 -14.85 -4.94
N MET A 52 7.67 -13.94 -5.88
CA MET A 52 7.56 -14.27 -7.30
C MET A 52 8.90 -14.81 -7.85
N ALA A 53 10.04 -14.36 -7.33
CA ALA A 53 11.35 -14.87 -7.70
C ALA A 53 11.63 -16.28 -7.15
N VAL A 54 11.02 -16.65 -6.02
CA VAL A 54 11.19 -17.96 -5.37
C VAL A 54 10.18 -18.99 -5.88
N PHE A 55 8.93 -18.56 -6.07
CA PHE A 55 7.81 -19.38 -6.50
C PHE A 55 7.24 -18.83 -7.83
N PRO A 56 7.99 -18.92 -8.94
CA PRO A 56 7.52 -18.38 -10.21
C PRO A 56 6.25 -19.10 -10.67
N TYR A 57 5.27 -18.31 -11.08
CA TYR A 57 4.04 -18.77 -11.70
C TYR A 57 3.59 -17.77 -12.78
N GLU A 58 2.84 -18.23 -13.76
CA GLU A 58 2.27 -17.35 -14.77
C GLU A 58 1.18 -16.45 -14.17
N SER A 59 1.40 -15.14 -14.16
CA SER A 59 0.37 -14.21 -13.73
C SER A 59 -0.69 -14.07 -14.83
N THR A 60 -1.93 -14.44 -14.52
CA THR A 60 -3.08 -14.24 -15.41
C THR A 60 -4.04 -13.25 -14.77
N PHE A 61 -4.87 -12.60 -15.60
CA PHE A 61 -5.89 -11.68 -15.08
C PHE A 61 -6.83 -12.36 -14.07
N ALA A 62 -7.17 -13.64 -14.28
CA ALA A 62 -7.97 -14.40 -13.33
C ALA A 62 -7.27 -14.58 -11.97
N ARG A 63 -5.96 -14.87 -11.96
CA ARG A 63 -5.18 -14.96 -10.71
C ARG A 63 -5.12 -13.61 -10.01
N PHE A 64 -4.87 -12.53 -10.74
CA PHE A 64 -4.90 -11.18 -10.17
C PHE A 64 -6.23 -10.85 -9.49
N LEU A 65 -7.38 -11.24 -10.07
CA LEU A 65 -8.69 -11.07 -9.43
C LEU A 65 -8.85 -11.92 -8.17
N ILE A 66 -8.37 -13.18 -8.20
CA ILE A 66 -8.37 -14.07 -7.03
C ILE A 66 -7.52 -13.45 -5.92
N ASP A 67 -6.30 -13.01 -6.22
CA ASP A 67 -5.36 -12.42 -5.26
C ASP A 67 -5.95 -11.15 -4.64
N SER A 68 -6.61 -10.32 -5.46
CA SER A 68 -7.33 -9.12 -4.99
C SER A 68 -8.49 -9.48 -4.04
N GLY A 69 -9.24 -10.54 -4.37
CA GLY A 69 -10.30 -11.08 -3.52
C GLY A 69 -9.76 -11.62 -2.20
N ILE A 70 -8.67 -12.40 -2.24
CA ILE A 70 -7.97 -12.92 -1.06
C ILE A 70 -7.50 -11.77 -0.17
N ALA A 71 -6.91 -10.72 -0.74
CA ALA A 71 -6.45 -9.55 0.01
C ALA A 71 -7.60 -8.88 0.78
N ILE A 72 -8.75 -8.68 0.13
CA ILE A 72 -9.94 -8.09 0.79
C ILE A 72 -10.51 -9.04 1.85
N LEU A 73 -10.66 -10.33 1.53
CA LEU A 73 -11.21 -11.34 2.45
C LEU A 73 -10.31 -11.53 3.68
N SER A 74 -8.99 -11.37 3.52
CA SER A 74 -8.03 -11.46 4.63
C SER A 74 -8.32 -10.44 5.74
N LEU A 75 -8.95 -9.30 5.42
CA LEU A 75 -9.32 -8.29 6.42
C LEU A 75 -10.45 -8.77 7.34
N ALA A 76 -11.23 -9.78 6.94
CA ALA A 76 -12.32 -10.31 7.74
C ALA A 76 -11.86 -10.90 9.07
N ILE A 77 -10.59 -11.35 9.17
CA ILE A 77 -10.04 -11.86 10.43
C ILE A 77 -10.05 -10.80 11.53
N TYR A 78 -10.01 -9.51 11.17
CA TYR A 78 -9.96 -8.39 12.10
C TYR A 78 -11.32 -7.92 12.61
N LEU A 79 -12.41 -8.55 12.16
CA LEU A 79 -13.76 -8.25 12.66
C LEU A 79 -13.83 -8.48 14.18
N GLY A 80 -14.58 -7.62 14.88
CA GLY A 80 -14.70 -7.60 16.34
C GLY A 80 -14.86 -9.00 16.98
N PRO A 81 -15.82 -9.84 16.53
CA PRO A 81 -16.04 -11.16 17.10
C PRO A 81 -14.83 -12.11 17.04
N LEU A 82 -13.99 -11.99 16.01
CA LEU A 82 -12.78 -12.82 15.85
C LEU A 82 -11.60 -12.21 16.62
N ARG A 83 -11.42 -10.89 16.48
CA ARG A 83 -10.36 -10.13 17.15
C ARG A 83 -10.44 -10.22 18.66
N GLU A 84 -11.64 -10.13 19.24
CA GLU A 84 -11.85 -10.17 20.69
C GLU A 84 -11.64 -11.56 21.29
N ARG A 85 -11.72 -12.61 20.47
CA ARG A 85 -11.53 -14.01 20.90
C ARG A 85 -10.10 -14.51 20.72
N SER A 86 -9.27 -13.81 19.96
CA SER A 86 -7.90 -14.24 19.64
C SER A 86 -6.90 -13.14 19.98
N ALA A 87 -6.05 -13.40 20.98
CA ALA A 87 -4.97 -12.50 21.36
C ALA A 87 -4.02 -12.21 20.18
N ILE A 88 -3.76 -13.21 19.32
CA ILE A 88 -2.88 -13.06 18.15
C ILE A 88 -3.47 -12.03 17.18
N ILE A 89 -4.76 -12.15 16.85
CA ILE A 89 -5.44 -11.22 15.94
C ILE A 89 -5.53 -9.82 16.56
N ALA A 90 -5.81 -9.73 17.87
CA ALA A 90 -5.82 -8.46 18.59
C ALA A 90 -4.44 -7.77 18.52
N ILE A 91 -3.35 -8.50 18.72
CA ILE A 91 -1.98 -7.99 18.59
C ILE A 91 -1.73 -7.52 17.15
N MET A 92 -2.04 -8.33 16.15
CA MET A 92 -1.88 -7.95 14.73
C MET A 92 -2.63 -6.65 14.40
N PHE A 93 -3.86 -6.48 14.90
CA PHE A 93 -4.67 -5.28 14.68
C PHE A 93 -4.00 -4.01 15.22
N THR A 94 -3.27 -4.09 16.34
CA THR A 94 -2.57 -2.93 16.91
C THR A 94 -1.49 -2.36 16.00
N SER A 95 -0.98 -3.14 15.04
CA SER A 95 0.08 -2.71 14.12
C SER A 95 -0.36 -1.59 13.17
N PHE A 96 -1.66 -1.44 12.91
CA PHE A 96 -2.22 -0.43 12.01
C PHE A 96 -3.38 0.39 12.63
N ASP A 97 -3.74 0.13 13.88
CA ASP A 97 -4.81 0.81 14.60
C ASP A 97 -4.44 2.23 15.06
N ARG A 98 -4.54 3.17 14.13
CA ARG A 98 -4.22 4.58 14.35
C ARG A 98 -5.19 5.26 15.33
N PRO A 99 -4.68 6.00 16.33
CA PRO A 99 -5.52 6.73 17.27
C PRO A 99 -6.54 7.66 16.60
N GLU A 100 -6.13 8.32 15.51
CA GLU A 100 -7.00 9.22 14.77
C GLU A 100 -8.17 8.49 14.10
N ASP A 101 -7.98 7.25 13.62
CA ASP A 101 -8.97 6.52 12.81
C ASP A 101 -10.01 5.77 13.65
N ARG A 102 -9.78 5.70 14.98
CA ARG A 102 -10.70 5.08 15.94
C ARG A 102 -12.05 5.81 16.01
N PRO A 103 -13.15 5.07 16.24
CA PRO A 103 -13.25 3.61 16.37
C PRO A 103 -13.32 2.86 15.01
N ASN A 104 -13.30 3.57 13.89
CA ASN A 104 -13.62 3.04 12.56
C ASN A 104 -12.39 2.58 11.76
N THR A 105 -11.27 2.27 12.41
CA THR A 105 -10.01 1.88 11.76
C THR A 105 -10.19 0.80 10.69
N LEU A 106 -10.88 -0.31 11.02
CA LEU A 106 -11.09 -1.41 10.08
C LEU A 106 -11.94 -0.99 8.89
N TRP A 107 -12.96 -0.15 9.12
CA TRP A 107 -13.81 0.38 8.07
C TRP A 107 -13.02 1.26 7.10
N TRP A 108 -12.18 2.17 7.62
CA TRP A 108 -11.30 3.00 6.80
C TRP A 108 -10.30 2.17 6.00
N PHE A 109 -9.71 1.15 6.62
CA PHE A 109 -8.75 0.27 5.94
C PHE A 109 -9.43 -0.57 4.85
N PHE A 110 -10.61 -1.12 5.13
CA PHE A 110 -11.41 -1.87 4.17
C PHE A 110 -11.82 -0.99 2.97
N THR A 111 -12.42 0.17 3.23
CA THR A 111 -12.86 1.08 2.17
C THR A 111 -11.69 1.60 1.33
N GLN A 112 -10.54 1.92 1.95
CA GLN A 112 -9.30 2.26 1.24
C GLN A 112 -8.83 1.12 0.34
N THR A 113 -8.85 -0.12 0.82
CA THR A 113 -8.43 -1.31 0.06
C THR A 113 -9.36 -1.55 -1.13
N VAL A 114 -10.67 -1.54 -0.91
CA VAL A 114 -11.67 -1.72 -1.97
C VAL A 114 -11.57 -0.60 -3.01
N ALA A 115 -11.48 0.67 -2.58
CA ALA A 115 -11.29 1.80 -3.49
C ALA A 115 -9.99 1.68 -4.30
N GLY A 116 -8.91 1.23 -3.68
CA GLY A 116 -7.65 0.94 -4.35
C GLY A 116 -7.81 -0.07 -5.49
N TYR A 117 -8.45 -1.21 -5.21
CA TYR A 117 -8.72 -2.23 -6.25
C TYR A 117 -9.73 -1.77 -7.31
N MET A 118 -10.74 -0.97 -6.94
CA MET A 118 -11.69 -0.40 -7.91
C MET A 118 -11.01 0.53 -8.92
N VAL A 119 -9.89 1.16 -8.57
CA VAL A 119 -9.08 1.96 -9.49
C VAL A 119 -8.05 1.08 -10.21
N LEU A 120 -7.41 0.15 -9.50
CA LEU A 120 -6.34 -0.68 -10.03
C LEU A 120 -6.84 -1.68 -11.09
N ILE A 121 -7.99 -2.33 -10.88
CA ILE A 121 -8.52 -3.34 -11.81
C ILE A 121 -8.82 -2.73 -13.19
N PRO A 122 -9.57 -1.63 -13.33
CA PRO A 122 -9.76 -0.97 -14.62
C PRO A 122 -8.45 -0.49 -15.25
N ALA A 123 -7.51 0.04 -14.45
CA ALA A 123 -6.21 0.47 -14.95
C ALA A 123 -5.42 -0.71 -15.55
N VAL A 124 -5.41 -1.86 -14.87
CA VAL A 124 -4.80 -3.10 -15.37
C VAL A 124 -5.46 -3.55 -16.67
N ILE A 125 -6.80 -3.53 -16.75
CA ILE A 125 -7.53 -3.90 -17.98
C ILE A 125 -7.10 -2.99 -19.14
N ILE A 126 -7.12 -1.67 -18.93
CA ILE A 126 -6.75 -0.69 -19.96
C ILE A 126 -5.30 -0.89 -20.40
N PHE A 127 -4.36 -1.06 -19.47
CA PHE A 127 -2.95 -1.23 -19.82
C PHE A 127 -2.68 -2.56 -20.50
N TRP A 128 -3.31 -3.65 -20.06
CA TRP A 128 -3.16 -4.95 -20.71
C TRP A 128 -3.70 -4.92 -22.14
N THR A 129 -4.90 -4.38 -22.36
CA THR A 129 -5.54 -4.41 -23.70
C THR A 129 -4.84 -3.53 -24.73
N ASN A 130 -3.95 -2.64 -24.30
CA ASN A 130 -3.20 -1.73 -25.17
C ASN A 130 -1.70 -2.07 -25.23
N ASP A 131 -1.27 -3.24 -24.76
CA ASP A 131 0.14 -3.67 -24.71
C ASP A 131 1.04 -2.71 -23.89
N LEU A 132 0.47 -2.05 -22.88
CA LEU A 132 1.12 -1.10 -21.97
C LEU A 132 1.26 -1.66 -20.55
N ALA A 133 1.25 -2.98 -20.39
CA ALA A 133 1.23 -3.64 -19.09
C ALA A 133 2.36 -3.17 -18.15
N GLU A 134 3.54 -2.86 -18.69
CA GLU A 134 4.68 -2.37 -17.91
C GLU A 134 4.41 -1.02 -17.20
N LEU A 135 3.50 -0.19 -17.73
CA LEU A 135 3.17 1.11 -17.12
C LEU A 135 2.43 0.97 -15.79
N ILE A 136 1.88 -0.21 -15.46
CA ILE A 136 1.24 -0.46 -14.16
C ILE A 136 2.23 -0.33 -13.00
N TRP A 137 3.52 -0.55 -13.26
CA TRP A 137 4.57 -0.43 -12.26
C TRP A 137 4.75 1.01 -11.78
N ILE A 138 4.45 2.02 -12.62
CA ILE A 138 4.59 3.43 -12.26
C ILE A 138 3.73 3.79 -11.04
N PRO A 139 2.38 3.65 -11.07
CA PRO A 139 1.55 3.96 -9.91
C PRO A 139 1.84 3.02 -8.72
N LEU A 140 2.21 1.76 -8.96
CA LEU A 140 2.57 0.82 -7.88
C LEU A 140 3.85 1.25 -7.15
N LEU A 141 4.88 1.69 -7.85
CA LEU A 141 6.14 2.16 -7.26
C LEU A 141 5.95 3.51 -6.56
N ILE A 142 5.16 4.42 -7.13
CA ILE A 142 4.83 5.69 -6.49
C ILE A 142 4.08 5.46 -5.18
N ASN A 143 3.12 4.53 -5.15
CA ASN A 143 2.39 4.19 -3.94
C ASN A 143 3.28 3.42 -2.94
N GLY A 144 3.99 2.39 -3.39
CA GLY A 144 4.85 1.57 -2.55
C GLY A 144 5.98 2.34 -1.91
N ILE A 145 6.74 3.11 -2.71
CA ILE A 145 7.93 3.84 -2.26
C ILE A 145 7.57 5.27 -1.86
N GLY A 146 6.90 6.03 -2.73
CA GLY A 146 6.57 7.44 -2.50
C GLY A 146 5.69 7.62 -1.27
N ASP A 147 4.48 7.06 -1.27
CA ASP A 147 3.58 7.14 -0.10
C ASP A 147 4.17 6.41 1.12
N GLY A 148 4.88 5.30 0.91
CA GLY A 148 5.58 4.56 1.96
C GLY A 148 6.56 5.44 2.76
N LEU A 149 7.35 6.26 2.07
CA LEU A 149 8.38 7.13 2.67
C LEU A 149 7.87 8.50 3.10
N ALA A 150 6.77 8.99 2.51
CA ALA A 150 6.23 10.33 2.76
C ALA A 150 6.00 10.62 4.26
N GLU A 151 5.47 9.65 4.99
CA GLU A 151 5.17 9.80 6.40
C GLU A 151 6.42 9.81 7.29
N PRO A 152 7.36 8.85 7.19
CA PRO A 152 8.64 8.93 7.88
C PRO A 152 9.41 10.23 7.59
N VAL A 153 9.44 10.67 6.33
CA VAL A 153 10.08 11.92 5.92
C VAL A 153 9.39 13.12 6.55
N GLY A 154 8.05 13.17 6.51
CA GLY A 154 7.27 14.23 7.11
C GLY A 154 7.41 14.29 8.64
N VAL A 155 7.53 13.15 9.32
CA VAL A 155 7.73 13.13 10.77
C VAL A 155 9.14 13.57 11.16
N ARG A 156 10.17 13.18 10.40
CA ARG A 156 11.58 13.47 10.71
C ARG A 156 12.04 14.85 10.27
N PHE A 157 11.59 15.30 9.10
CA PHE A 157 12.06 16.52 8.45
C PHE A 157 10.97 17.58 8.27
N GLY A 158 9.70 17.26 8.56
CA GLY A 158 8.57 18.14 8.30
C GLY A 158 8.54 19.38 9.18
N ARG A 159 8.91 20.53 8.60
CA ARG A 159 8.84 21.85 9.23
C ARG A 159 7.57 22.58 8.79
N HIS A 160 7.17 22.42 7.54
CA HIS A 160 6.07 23.17 6.95
C HIS A 160 4.78 22.36 6.96
N LYS A 161 3.95 22.55 7.98
CA LYS A 161 2.71 21.82 8.18
C LYS A 161 1.54 22.53 7.51
N TYR A 162 0.64 21.75 6.91
CA TYR A 162 -0.63 22.23 6.37
C TYR A 162 -1.75 21.25 6.72
N GLN A 163 -2.99 21.72 6.69
CA GLN A 163 -4.16 20.92 7.01
C GLN A 163 -4.92 20.54 5.76
N THR A 164 -5.32 19.28 5.66
CA THR A 164 -6.20 18.77 4.60
C THR A 164 -7.41 18.06 5.20
N TYR A 165 -8.50 18.02 4.44
CA TYR A 165 -9.68 17.25 4.83
C TYR A 165 -9.59 15.86 4.23
N ALA A 166 -10.05 14.85 4.96
CA ALA A 166 -10.32 13.56 4.34
C ALA A 166 -11.43 13.69 3.31
N PHE A 167 -11.33 12.89 2.25
CA PHE A 167 -12.33 12.83 1.21
C PHE A 167 -13.71 12.49 1.81
N PHE A 168 -14.71 13.32 1.49
CA PHE A 168 -16.07 13.25 2.07
C PHE A 168 -16.16 13.25 3.62
N SER A 169 -15.17 13.82 4.31
CA SER A 169 -15.18 13.92 5.77
C SER A 169 -14.76 15.31 6.24
N LYS A 170 -15.32 15.74 7.38
CA LYS A 170 -14.94 16.99 8.05
C LYS A 170 -13.68 16.85 8.91
N LYS A 171 -13.12 15.64 9.00
CA LYS A 171 -11.93 15.35 9.79
C LYS A 171 -10.70 15.97 9.11
N LYS A 172 -9.97 16.76 9.88
CA LYS A 172 -8.72 17.42 9.46
C LYS A 172 -7.53 16.49 9.72
N TYR A 173 -6.64 16.39 8.75
CA TYR A 173 -5.35 15.72 8.86
C TYR A 173 -4.24 16.76 8.69
N VAL A 174 -3.17 16.59 9.45
CA VAL A 174 -1.98 17.42 9.32
C VAL A 174 -0.99 16.70 8.42
N ARG A 175 -0.58 17.39 7.36
CA ARG A 175 0.47 16.94 6.43
C ARG A 175 1.64 17.92 6.46
N THR A 176 2.72 17.55 5.78
CA THR A 176 3.95 18.35 5.70
C THR A 176 4.36 18.51 4.24
N LEU A 177 4.84 19.70 3.86
CA LEU A 177 5.33 19.93 2.49
C LEU A 177 6.49 19.00 2.17
N GLU A 178 7.31 18.65 3.16
CA GLU A 178 8.45 17.74 3.01
C GLU A 178 8.00 16.31 2.70
N GLY A 179 6.94 15.83 3.35
CA GLY A 179 6.33 14.53 3.02
C GLY A 179 5.73 14.52 1.61
N SER A 180 5.05 15.59 1.22
CA SER A 180 4.55 15.78 -0.15
C SER A 180 5.66 15.83 -1.20
N ALA A 181 6.73 16.59 -0.93
CA ALA A 181 7.88 16.68 -1.80
C ALA A 181 8.56 15.31 -1.98
N CYS A 182 8.57 14.47 -0.94
CA CYS A 182 9.06 13.09 -1.05
C CYS A 182 8.26 12.29 -2.09
N VAL A 183 6.92 12.37 -2.06
CA VAL A 183 6.07 11.68 -3.05
C VAL A 183 6.30 12.24 -4.45
N PHE A 184 6.37 13.57 -4.58
CA PHE A 184 6.62 14.23 -5.86
C PHE A 184 7.97 13.84 -6.46
N ILE A 185 9.05 13.89 -5.68
CA ILE A 185 10.40 13.49 -6.13
C ILE A 185 10.42 12.00 -6.48
N ALA A 186 9.81 11.14 -5.66
CA ALA A 186 9.70 9.71 -5.98
C ALA A 186 8.95 9.50 -7.31
N SER A 187 7.88 10.26 -7.55
CA SER A 187 7.12 10.20 -8.80
C SER A 187 7.95 10.61 -10.02
N LEU A 188 8.73 11.70 -9.90
CA LEU A 188 9.65 12.12 -10.96
C LEU A 188 10.71 11.04 -11.24
N LEU A 189 11.34 10.49 -10.21
CA LEU A 189 12.37 9.46 -10.36
C LEU A 189 11.82 8.19 -11.01
N VAL A 190 10.59 7.77 -10.64
CA VAL A 190 9.93 6.63 -11.27
C VAL A 190 9.65 6.92 -12.75
N ILE A 191 9.07 8.07 -13.11
CA ILE A 191 8.80 8.39 -14.51
C ILE A 191 10.09 8.50 -15.34
N ILE A 192 11.14 9.10 -14.78
CA ILE A 192 12.47 9.16 -15.43
C ILE A 192 13.03 7.74 -15.64
N GLY A 193 12.91 6.86 -14.64
CA GLY A 193 13.32 5.46 -14.76
C GLY A 193 12.57 4.69 -15.87
N PHE A 194 11.32 5.06 -16.12
CA PHE A 194 10.49 4.52 -17.19
C PHE A 194 10.55 5.34 -18.50
N HIS A 195 11.53 6.22 -18.69
CA HIS A 195 11.66 7.07 -19.89
C HIS A 195 11.55 6.28 -21.20
N SER A 196 12.15 5.08 -21.27
CA SER A 196 12.12 4.23 -22.47
C SER A 196 10.71 3.75 -22.87
N ALA A 197 9.75 3.79 -21.95
CA ALA A 197 8.36 3.40 -22.21
C ALA A 197 7.53 4.54 -22.83
N PHE A 198 8.10 5.74 -22.98
CA PHE A 198 7.40 6.92 -23.49
C PHE A 198 8.03 7.46 -24.77
N THR A 199 7.20 8.02 -25.65
CA THR A 199 7.70 8.96 -26.67
C THR A 199 8.14 10.27 -26.00
N GLN A 200 8.99 11.06 -26.66
CA GLN A 200 9.48 12.33 -26.11
C GLN A 200 8.34 13.27 -25.68
N THR A 201 7.27 13.38 -26.47
CA THR A 201 6.10 14.21 -26.15
C THR A 201 5.33 13.65 -24.94
N GLN A 202 5.08 12.34 -24.89
CA GLN A 202 4.39 11.70 -23.77
C GLN A 202 5.20 11.82 -22.48
N PHE A 203 6.52 11.71 -22.55
CA PHE A 203 7.41 11.87 -21.40
C PHE A 203 7.34 13.29 -20.83
N LEU A 204 7.41 14.32 -21.69
CA LEU A 204 7.28 15.70 -21.25
C LEU A 204 5.90 16.00 -20.66
N ILE A 205 4.83 15.46 -21.26
CA ILE A 205 3.47 15.57 -20.73
C ILE A 205 3.36 14.86 -19.37
N ALA A 206 3.92 13.66 -19.24
CA ALA A 206 3.90 12.90 -18.00
C ALA A 206 4.61 13.68 -16.88
N LEU A 207 5.78 14.26 -17.15
CA LEU A 207 6.51 15.09 -16.18
C LEU A 207 5.73 16.36 -15.80
N ALA A 208 5.06 17.01 -16.77
CA ALA A 208 4.32 18.24 -16.53
C ALA A 208 2.99 18.02 -15.79
N LEU A 209 2.36 16.86 -15.98
CA LEU A 209 1.05 16.54 -15.40
C LEU A 209 1.12 15.77 -14.08
N ILE A 210 2.32 15.41 -13.58
CA ILE A 210 2.42 14.85 -12.22
C ILE A 210 1.86 15.89 -11.25
N PRO A 211 0.78 15.57 -10.51
CA PRO A 211 0.23 16.50 -9.56
C PRO A 211 1.23 16.72 -8.40
N PRO A 212 1.44 17.96 -7.95
CA PRO A 212 2.13 18.20 -6.69
C PRO A 212 1.31 17.55 -5.56
N SER A 213 1.99 16.75 -4.74
CA SER A 213 1.39 15.83 -3.76
C SER A 213 0.89 16.51 -2.48
#